data_AF-A0A8J7JXI6-F1
#
_entry.id   AF-A0A8J7JXI6-F1
#
_cell.length_a   1.000
_cell.length_b   1.000
_cell.length_c   1.000
_cell.angle_alpha   90.00
_cell.angle_beta   90.00
_cell.angle_gamma   90.00
#
_symmetry.space_group_name_H-M   'P 1'
#
loop_
_entity.id
_entity.type
_entity.pdbx_description
1 polymer ?
#
loop_
_entity_poly.entity_id
_entity_poly.type
_entity_poly.pdbx_seq_one_letter_code
_entity_poly.pdbx_strand_id
1 'polypeptide(L)'
;MILISFFGDQPFWGQRVAELGVGLKPIPRKQLTTQKLALSIHTAMTDSSMRQRAADLGAKIQAEDGVANAVAIIKEMEKRGEFCSDGSGGNWQ
;
A
#
# COMPACT_ATOMS: atom_id res chain seq x y z
N MET A 1 10.56 -3.57 5.55
CA MET A 1 10.02 -2.21 5.85
C MET A 1 9.59 -2.12 7.31
N ILE A 2 9.79 -0.97 7.96
CA ILE A 2 9.37 -0.72 9.35
C ILE A 2 8.28 0.35 9.34
N LEU A 3 7.20 0.12 10.07
CA LEU A 3 6.05 1.02 10.11
C LEU A 3 5.69 1.40 11.54
N ILE A 4 5.46 2.70 11.74
CA ILE A 4 4.93 3.27 12.99
C ILE A 4 3.56 3.84 12.66
N SER A 5 2.51 3.14 13.07
CA SER A 5 1.14 3.55 12.74
C SER A 5 0.70 4.72 13.64
N PHE A 6 0.26 5.82 13.03
CA PHE A 6 -0.35 6.94 13.76
C PHE A 6 -1.87 7.03 13.53
N PHE A 7 -2.35 7.27 12.29
CA PHE A 7 -3.77 7.44 11.93
C PHE A 7 -3.97 7.33 10.41
N GLY A 8 -5.20 7.14 9.96
CA GLY A 8 -5.56 7.04 8.54
C GLY A 8 -5.47 5.63 7.99
N ASP A 9 -4.97 5.49 6.77
CA ASP A 9 -4.78 4.24 6.03
C ASP A 9 -3.51 3.47 6.47
N GLN A 10 -2.59 4.12 7.17
CA GLN A 10 -1.35 3.51 7.65
C GLN A 10 -1.51 2.22 8.49
N PRO A 11 -2.46 2.10 9.45
CA PRO A 11 -2.66 0.83 10.17
C PRO A 11 -3.05 -0.31 9.23
N PHE A 12 -3.93 -0.02 8.27
CA PHE A 12 -4.39 -0.99 7.29
C PHE A 12 -3.25 -1.44 6.38
N TRP A 13 -2.56 -0.50 5.73
CA TRP A 13 -1.44 -0.83 4.85
C TRP A 13 -0.28 -1.49 5.58
N GLY A 14 -0.03 -1.07 6.83
CA GLY A 14 1.01 -1.70 7.62
C GLY A 14 0.71 -3.11 8.06
N GLN A 15 -0.55 -3.39 8.39
CA GLN A 15 -0.99 -4.76 8.60
C GLN A 15 -0.86 -5.57 7.31
N ARG A 16 -1.26 -5.02 6.16
CA ARG A 16 -1.17 -5.71 4.87
C ARG A 16 0.26 -6.09 4.50
N VAL A 17 1.21 -5.17 4.67
CA VAL A 17 2.65 -5.41 4.46
C VAL A 17 3.18 -6.51 5.38
N ALA A 18 2.73 -6.54 6.64
CA ALA A 18 3.11 -7.57 7.60
C ALA A 18 2.51 -8.94 7.26
N GLU A 19 1.25 -9.01 6.81
CA GLU A 19 0.58 -10.23 6.37
C GLU A 19 1.24 -10.84 5.12
N LEU A 20 1.66 -10.00 4.18
CA LEU A 20 2.46 -10.42 3.03
C LEU A 20 3.89 -10.83 3.43
N GLY A 21 4.29 -10.50 4.66
CA GLY A 21 5.60 -10.82 5.22
C GLY A 21 6.76 -10.09 4.53
N VAL A 22 6.47 -8.93 3.95
CA VAL A 22 7.47 -8.04 3.32
C VAL A 22 7.83 -6.85 4.23
N GLY A 23 7.27 -6.84 5.43
CA GLY A 23 7.64 -5.93 6.50
C GLY A 23 7.28 -6.49 7.87
N LEU A 24 7.70 -5.76 8.91
CA LEU A 24 7.38 -6.12 10.28
C LEU A 24 5.96 -5.70 10.65
N LYS A 25 5.41 -6.38 11.66
CA LYS A 25 4.17 -5.94 12.31
C LYS A 25 4.33 -4.47 12.75
N PRO A 26 3.40 -3.57 12.38
CA PRO A 26 3.51 -2.17 12.74
C PRO A 26 3.61 -1.98 14.25
N ILE A 27 4.45 -1.03 14.67
CA ILE A 27 4.56 -0.65 16.07
C ILE A 27 3.51 0.44 16.32
N PRO A 28 2.51 0.22 17.18
CA PRO A 28 1.58 1.29 17.56
C PRO A 28 2.35 2.43 18.20
N ARG A 29 2.07 3.70 17.84
CA ARG A 29 2.78 4.87 18.38
C ARG A 29 2.89 4.87 19.91
N LYS A 30 1.80 4.50 20.60
CA LYS A 30 1.73 4.42 22.07
C LYS A 30 2.68 3.37 22.68
N GLN A 31 3.17 2.44 21.87
CA GLN A 31 4.04 1.34 22.29
C GLN A 31 5.46 1.48 21.75
N LEU A 32 5.77 2.56 21.04
CA LEU A 32 7.08 2.82 20.46
C LEU A 32 8.10 3.07 21.56
N THR A 33 9.17 2.29 21.56
CA THR A 33 10.34 2.48 22.42
C THR A 33 11.61 2.34 21.58
N THR A 34 12.71 2.92 22.05
CA THR A 34 14.02 2.82 21.37
C THR A 34 14.43 1.36 21.17
N GLN A 35 14.18 0.50 22.16
CA GLN A 35 14.50 -0.92 22.12
C GLN A 35 13.68 -1.66 21.04
N LYS A 36 12.37 -1.39 20.95
CA LYS A 36 11.51 -2.00 19.94
C LYS A 36 11.86 -1.53 18.53
N LEU A 37 12.23 -0.25 18.39
CA LEU A 37 12.69 0.30 17.12
C LEU A 37 14.02 -0.33 16.71
N ALA A 38 15.01 -0.38 17.60
CA ALA A 38 16.31 -0.99 17.34
C ALA A 38 16.19 -2.47 16.94
N LEU A 39 15.37 -3.24 17.68
CA LEU A 39 15.09 -4.63 17.34
C LEU A 39 14.44 -4.75 15.95
N SER A 40 13.48 -3.88 15.64
CA SER A 40 12.80 -3.90 14.34
C SER A 40 13.73 -3.55 13.19
N ILE A 41 14.68 -2.62 13.39
CA ILE A 41 15.74 -2.32 12.42
C ILE A 41 16.63 -3.54 12.21
N HIS A 42 17.11 -4.15 13.29
CA HIS A 42 17.95 -5.34 13.21
C HIS A 42 17.26 -6.46 12.44
N THR A 43 16.02 -6.79 12.80
CA THR A 43 15.24 -7.84 12.12
C THR A 43 14.99 -7.47 10.65
N ALA A 44 14.65 -6.21 10.36
CA ALA A 44 14.44 -5.78 8.98
C ALA A 44 15.68 -5.96 8.09
N MET A 45 16.88 -5.83 8.65
CA MET A 45 18.13 -6.01 7.93
C MET A 45 18.57 -7.47 7.82
N THR A 46 18.21 -8.31 8.79
CA THR A 46 18.73 -9.69 8.92
C THR A 46 17.78 -10.77 8.40
N ASP A 47 16.48 -10.48 8.27
CA ASP A 47 15.52 -11.45 7.73
C ASP A 47 15.64 -11.58 6.21
N SER A 48 16.37 -12.60 5.76
CA SER A 48 16.54 -12.95 4.35
C SER A 48 15.23 -13.42 3.70
N SER A 49 14.32 -14.04 4.45
CA SER A 49 13.03 -14.51 3.95
C SER A 49 12.09 -13.35 3.62
N MET A 50 12.07 -12.33 4.49
CA MET A 50 11.34 -11.08 4.25
C MET A 50 11.89 -10.36 3.02
N ARG A 51 13.22 -10.34 2.86
CA ARG A 51 13.88 -9.75 1.69
C ARG A 51 13.52 -10.47 0.40
N GLN A 52 13.54 -11.80 0.39
CA GLN A 52 13.15 -12.60 -0.78
C GLN A 52 11.69 -12.35 -1.16
N ARG A 53 10.77 -12.42 -0.19
CA ARG A 53 9.34 -12.15 -0.45
C ARG A 53 9.10 -10.75 -0.99
N ALA A 54 9.85 -9.75 -0.49
CA ALA A 54 9.76 -8.39 -1.00
C ALA A 54 10.24 -8.29 -2.45
N ALA A 55 11.32 -9.00 -2.82
CA ALA A 55 11.79 -9.07 -4.20
C ALA A 55 10.77 -9.76 -5.11
N ASP A 56 10.21 -10.90 -4.68
CA ASP A 56 9.21 -11.65 -5.45
C ASP A 56 7.92 -10.84 -5.65
N LEU A 57 7.48 -10.12 -4.61
CA LEU A 57 6.32 -9.23 -4.70
C LEU A 57 6.60 -8.06 -5.64
N GLY A 58 7.78 -7.45 -5.54
CA GLY A 58 8.20 -6.37 -6.43
C GLY A 58 8.24 -6.79 -7.90
N ALA A 59 8.74 -8.00 -8.18
CA ALA A 59 8.75 -8.57 -9.53
C ALA A 59 7.33 -8.76 -10.10
N LYS A 60 6.37 -9.20 -9.27
CA LYS A 60 4.96 -9.32 -9.68
C LYS A 60 4.37 -7.96 -10.02
N ILE A 61 4.55 -6.96 -9.15
CA ILE A 61 4.06 -5.59 -9.37
C ILE A 61 4.68 -5.00 -10.65
N GLN A 62 5.97 -5.23 -10.89
CA GLN A 62 6.65 -4.73 -12.08
C GLN A 62 6.18 -5.39 -13.38
N ALA A 63 5.70 -6.64 -13.30
CA ALA A 63 5.13 -7.35 -14.45
C ALA A 63 3.69 -6.90 -14.79
N GLU A 64 3.05 -6.11 -13.93
CA GLU A 64 1.71 -5.59 -14.19
C GLU A 64 1.75 -4.38 -15.14
N ASP A 65 0.93 -4.40 -16.19
CA ASP A 65 0.62 -3.20 -16.97
C ASP A 65 -0.59 -2.46 -16.35
N GLY A 66 -0.38 -1.97 -15.13
CA GLY A 66 -1.45 -1.39 -14.32
C GLY A 66 -2.12 -0.18 -14.97
N VAL A 67 -1.34 0.66 -15.67
CA VAL A 67 -1.86 1.86 -16.34
C VAL A 67 -2.71 1.48 -17.55
N ALA A 68 -2.25 0.59 -18.42
CA ALA A 68 -3.06 0.18 -19.57
C ALA A 68 -4.35 -0.50 -19.12
N ASN A 69 -4.29 -1.35 -18.09
CA ASN A 69 -5.47 -1.98 -17.50
C ASN A 69 -6.46 -0.95 -16.95
N ALA A 70 -5.97 0.05 -16.20
CA ALA A 70 -6.82 1.12 -15.68
C ALA A 70 -7.49 1.92 -16.82
N VAL A 71 -6.74 2.28 -17.87
CA VAL A 71 -7.27 2.97 -19.04
C VAL A 71 -8.34 2.14 -19.75
N ALA A 72 -8.12 0.83 -19.91
CA ALA A 72 -9.09 -0.06 -20.53
C ALA A 72 -10.40 -0.12 -19.72
N ILE A 73 -10.31 -0.21 -18.39
CA ILE A 73 -11.48 -0.21 -17.49
C ILE A 73 -12.24 1.12 -17.59
N ILE A 74 -11.54 2.25 -17.51
CA ILE A 74 -12.18 3.58 -17.57
C ILE A 74 -12.91 3.77 -18.90
N LYS A 75 -12.29 3.38 -20.02
CA LYS A 75 -12.92 3.44 -21.35
C LYS A 75 -14.15 2.54 -21.45
N GLU A 76 -14.13 1.41 -20.78
CA GLU A 76 -15.28 0.50 -20.75
C GLU A 76 -16.43 1.08 -19.90
N MET A 77 -16.12 1.71 -18.77
CA MET A 77 -17.12 2.40 -17.93
C MET A 77 -17.75 3.60 -18.66
N GLU A 78 -16.96 4.34 -19.43
CA GLU A 78 -17.45 5.43 -20.31
C GLU A 78 -18.45 4.90 -21.34
N LYS A 79 -18.10 3.81 -22.04
CA LYS A 79 -19.00 3.17 -23.02
C LYS A 79 -20.31 2.66 -22.43
N ARG A 80 -20.28 2.26 -21.15
CA ARG A 80 -21.46 1.77 -20.42
C ARG A 80 -22.35 2.89 -19.88
N GLY A 81 -21.92 4.16 -19.99
CA GLY A 81 -22.65 5.29 -19.42
C GLY A 81 -22.70 5.30 -17.89
N GLU A 82 -21.81 4.54 -17.24
CA GLU A 82 -21.71 4.49 -15.76
C GLU A 82 -20.96 5.69 -15.19
N PHE A 83 -20.40 6.54 -16.06
CA PHE A 83 -19.94 7.87 -15.69
C PHE A 83 -21.19 8.75 -15.51
N CYS A 84 -21.84 8.66 -14.36
CA CYS A 84 -22.99 9.49 -14.00
C CYS A 84 -22.71 10.95 -14.36
N SER A 85 -23.45 11.47 -15.33
CA SER A 85 -23.60 12.90 -15.57
C SER A 85 -24.41 13.49 -14.41
N ASP A 86 -23.72 13.76 -13.31
CA ASP A 86 -24.07 14.85 -12.41
C ASP A 86 -23.86 16.15 -13.20
N GLY A 87 -24.87 16.49 -14.00
CA GLY A 87 -25.09 17.83 -14.51
C GLY A 87 -25.85 18.60 -13.44
N SER A 88 -25.18 19.01 -12.36
CA SER A 88 -25.60 20.17 -11.58
C SER A 88 -24.55 21.27 -11.73
N GLY A 89 -24.89 22.23 -12.60
CA GLY A 89 -24.03 23.35 -12.95
C GLY A 89 -23.61 24.18 -11.73
N GLY A 90 -22.34 24.06 -11.34
CA GLY A 90 -21.67 25.02 -10.49
C GLY A 90 -21.08 26.12 -11.35
N ASN A 91 -21.76 27.26 -11.40
CA ASN A 91 -21.23 28.51 -11.93
C ASN A 91 -19.98 28.91 -11.14
N TRP A 92 -18.79 28.78 -11.74
CA TRP A 92 -17.54 29.35 -11.21
C TRP A 92 -17.22 30.65 -11.95
N GLN A 93 -18.10 31.64 -11.77
CA GLN A 93 -17.79 33.06 -11.94
C GLN A 93 -17.43 33.66 -10.59
#